data_AF-A0A147KHY6-F1
#
_entry.id   AF-A0A147KHY6-F1
#
_cell.length_a   1.000
_cell.length_b   1.000
_cell.length_c   1.000
_cell.angle_alpha   90.00
_cell.angle_beta   90.00
_cell.angle_gamma   90.00
#
_symmetry.space_group_name_H-M   'P 1'
#
loop_
_entity.id
_entity.type
_entity.pdbx_description
1 polymer ?
#
loop_
_entity_poly.entity_id
_entity_poly.type
_entity_poly.pdbx_seq_one_letter_code
_entity_poly.pdbx_strand_id
1 'polypeptide(L)' 'MFTGIVEELGTVVDVVPVGSDARDAVRLTVHGPEVTSDASPGDSIAVNGVCLTVTELGDGRFGADVMKETLDRSNL' A
#
# COMPACT_ATOMS: atom_id res chain seq x y z
N MET A 1 -7.20 8.43 9.38
CA MET A 1 -8.53 8.88 8.91
C MET A 1 -8.30 9.74 7.66
N PHE A 2 -9.10 9.57 6.61
CA PHE A 2 -8.88 10.22 5.30
C PHE A 2 -10.04 11.14 4.93
N THR A 3 -9.76 12.14 4.10
CA THR A 3 -10.76 13.12 3.61
C THR A 3 -11.48 12.65 2.34
N GLY A 4 -10.88 11.74 1.58
CA GLY A 4 -11.34 11.32 0.27
C GLY A 4 -10.87 12.22 -0.89
N ILE A 5 -10.04 13.23 -0.62
CA ILE A 5 -9.38 14.04 -1.65
C ILE A 5 -8.06 13.34 -1.99
N VAL A 6 -7.90 12.93 -3.25
CA VAL A 6 -6.72 12.21 -3.72
C VAL A 6 -5.54 13.18 -3.88
N GLU A 7 -4.41 12.85 -3.25
CA GLU A 7 -3.20 13.68 -3.27
C GLU A 7 -2.35 13.44 -4.54
N GLU A 8 -2.23 12.19 -4.97
CA GLU A 8 -1.51 11.84 -6.20
C GLU A 8 -2.02 10.56 -6.87
N LEU A 9 -1.52 10.29 -8.08
CA LEU A 9 -1.68 9.01 -8.76
C LEU A 9 -0.37 8.21 -8.66
N GLY A 10 -0.38 7.17 -7.83
CA GLY A 10 0.74 6.23 -7.71
C GLY A 10 0.76 5.15 -8.80
N THR A 11 1.85 4.37 -8.84
CA THR A 11 2.00 3.21 -9.73
C THR A 11 2.37 1.98 -8.91
N VAL A 12 1.64 0.88 -9.07
CA VAL A 12 2.05 -0.41 -8.51
C VAL A 12 3.30 -0.88 -9.25
N VAL A 13 4.39 -1.12 -8.52
CA VAL A 13 5.67 -1.53 -9.10
C VAL A 13 6.08 -2.96 -8.74
N ASP A 14 5.52 -3.53 -7.67
CA ASP A 14 5.74 -4.93 -7.32
C ASP A 14 4.58 -5.50 -6.49
N VAL A 15 4.39 -6.82 -6.59
CA VAL A 15 3.42 -7.60 -5.80
C VAL A 15 4.02 -8.96 -5.48
N VAL A 16 4.34 -9.21 -4.21
CA VAL A 16 4.99 -10.46 -3.78
C VAL A 16 4.24 -11.14 -2.63
N PRO A 17 4.19 -12.47 -2.54
CA PRO A 17 3.58 -13.17 -1.40
C PRO A 17 4.27 -12.83 -0.07
N VAL A 18 3.50 -12.71 1.02
CA VAL A 18 4.04 -12.61 2.38
C VAL A 18 3.97 -13.98 3.04
N GLY A 19 5.11 -14.50 3.47
CA GLY A 19 5.20 -15.85 4.05
C GLY A 19 5.34 -16.94 2.99
N SER A 20 4.92 -18.16 3.31
CA SER A 20 5.13 -19.34 2.46
C SER A 20 4.07 -19.54 1.37
N ASP A 21 2.95 -18.83 1.43
CA ASP A 21 1.85 -18.96 0.45
C ASP A 21 1.18 -17.60 0.20
N ALA A 22 0.87 -17.32 -1.07
CA ALA A 22 0.17 -16.11 -1.51
C ALA A 22 -1.31 -16.08 -1.12
N ARG A 23 -1.82 -17.18 -0.54
CA ARG A 23 -3.23 -17.32 -0.14
C ARG A 23 -3.64 -16.41 1.00
N ASP A 24 -2.70 -15.99 1.85
CA ASP A 24 -3.04 -15.26 3.08
C ASP A 24 -2.82 -13.76 2.94
N ALA A 25 -1.69 -13.34 2.36
CA ALA A 25 -1.35 -11.94 2.15
C ALA A 25 -0.31 -11.75 1.03
N VAL A 26 -0.28 -10.53 0.48
CA VAL A 26 0.75 -10.06 -0.45
C VAL A 26 1.33 -8.74 0.06
N ARG A 27 2.60 -8.47 -0.24
CA ARG A 27 3.21 -7.16 -0.12
C ARG A 27 3.04 -6.44 -1.44
N LEU A 28 2.29 -5.35 -1.39
CA LEU A 28 2.10 -4.42 -2.50
C LEU A 28 3.14 -3.30 -2.38
N THR A 29 3.92 -3.08 -3.43
CA THR A 29 4.83 -1.92 -3.50
C THR A 29 4.29 -0.90 -4.49
N VAL A 30 4.11 0.33 -4.02
CA VAL A 30 3.58 1.44 -4.82
C VAL A 30 4.61 2.57 -4.86
N HIS A 31 4.90 3.07 -6.06
CA HIS A 31 5.64 4.30 -6.27
C HIS A 31 4.68 5.50 -6.22
N GLY A 32 4.94 6.43 -5.32
CA GLY A 32 4.18 7.65 -5.04
C GLY A 32 5.06 8.61 -4.24
N PRO A 33 5.85 9.47 -4.90
CA PRO A 33 6.84 10.31 -4.21
C PRO A 33 6.21 11.43 -3.37
N GLU A 34 4.99 11.88 -3.66
CA GLU A 34 4.32 12.92 -2.88
C GLU A 34 3.87 12.35 -1.52
N VAL A 35 3.11 11.25 -1.54
CA VAL A 35 2.55 10.60 -0.33
C VAL A 35 3.59 9.89 0.52
N THR A 36 4.81 9.70 -0.01
CA THR A 36 5.93 9.11 0.74
C THR A 36 6.91 10.16 1.25
N SER A 37 6.70 11.45 0.94
CA SER A 37 7.64 12.52 1.29
C SER A 37 7.71 12.80 2.79
N ASP A 38 6.63 12.56 3.54
CA ASP A 38 6.53 12.75 4.98
C ASP A 38 6.02 11.51 5.74
N ALA A 39 5.80 10.39 5.05
CA ALA A 39 5.37 9.13 5.65
C ALA A 39 6.48 8.46 6.48
N SER A 40 6.06 7.75 7.52
CA SER A 40 6.90 6.86 8.33
C SER A 40 6.33 5.44 8.38
N PRO A 41 7.15 4.41 8.67
CA PRO A 41 6.63 3.06 8.89
C PRO A 41 5.60 3.04 10.03
N GLY A 42 4.48 2.38 9.79
CA GLY A 42 3.31 2.38 10.68
C GLY A 42 2.26 3.44 10.35
N ASP A 43 2.59 4.45 9.55
CA ASP A 43 1.59 5.40 9.04
C ASP A 43 0.64 4.73 8.05
N SER A 44 -0.44 5.45 7.71
CA SER A 44 -1.49 4.93 6.83
C SER A 44 -1.58 5.75 5.55
N ILE A 45 -1.43 5.08 4.41
CA ILE A 45 -1.65 5.65 3.08
C ILE A 45 -2.86 4.96 2.46
N ALA A 46 -3.80 5.73 1.93
CA ALA A 46 -4.98 5.17 1.26
C ALA A 46 -4.71 4.92 -0.23
N VAL A 47 -4.86 3.68 -0.69
CA VAL A 47 -4.78 3.31 -2.11
C VAL A 47 -6.18 2.97 -2.60
N ASN A 48 -6.71 3.71 -3.58
CA ASN A 48 -8.09 3.58 -4.05
C ASN A 48 -9.14 3.55 -2.91
N GLY A 49 -8.89 4.31 -1.84
CA GLY A 49 -9.78 4.38 -0.68
C GLY A 49 -9.59 3.26 0.36
N VAL A 50 -8.67 2.32 0.13
CA VAL A 50 -8.31 1.28 1.10
C VAL A 50 -7.15 1.78 1.97
N CYS A 51 -7.36 1.80 3.28
CA CYS A 51 -6.34 2.15 4.26
C CYS A 51 -5.27 1.07 4.33
N LEU A 52 -4.03 1.39 3.94
CA LEU A 52 -2.88 0.49 4.00
C LEU A 52 -1.83 1.00 4.98
N THR A 53 -1.28 0.11 5.79
CA THR A 53 -0.21 0.44 6.73
C THR A 53 1.14 0.33 6.02
N VAL A 54 1.94 1.40 6.11
CA VAL A 54 3.28 1.45 5.54
C VAL A 54 4.21 0.50 6.31
N THR A 55 4.74 -0.51 5.63
CA THR A 55 5.71 -1.46 6.20
C THR A 55 7.15 -1.13 5.82
N GLU A 56 7.36 -0.54 4.64
CA GLU A 56 8.66 -0.21 4.08
C GLU A 56 8.56 1.12 3.32
N LEU A 57 9.64 1.91 3.30
CA LEU A 57 9.75 3.18 2.57
C LEU A 57 11.13 3.28 1.92
N GLY A 58 11.18 3.87 0.73
CA GLY A 58 12.43 4.19 0.04
C GLY A 58 12.22 4.56 -1.42
N ASP A 59 13.05 5.46 -1.95
CA ASP A 59 13.07 5.84 -3.37
C ASP A 59 11.69 6.27 -3.93
N GLY A 60 10.91 7.02 -3.13
CA GLY A 60 9.56 7.47 -3.51
C GLY A 60 8.54 6.33 -3.57
N ARG A 61 8.79 5.22 -2.86
CA ARG A 61 7.95 4.03 -2.81
C ARG A 61 7.61 3.68 -1.38
N PHE A 62 6.45 3.06 -1.21
CA PHE A 62 6.10 2.37 0.02
C PHE A 62 5.66 0.94 -0.23
N GLY A 63 5.91 0.07 0.73
CA GLY A 63 5.36 -1.28 0.81
C GLY A 63 4.21 -1.33 1.81
N ALA A 64 3.21 -2.16 1.52
CA ALA A 64 2.15 -2.50 2.47
C ALA A 64 1.76 -3.98 2.35
N ASP A 65 1.61 -4.66 3.48
CA ASP A 65 1.07 -6.02 3.53
C ASP A 65 -0.46 -5.96 3.47
N VAL A 66 -1.03 -6.65 2.49
CA VAL A 66 -2.46 -6.66 2.21
C VAL A 66 -2.98 -8.08 2.35
N MET A 67 -3.93 -8.27 3.27
CA MET A 67 -4.60 -9.55 3.49
C MET A 67 -5.46 -9.93 2.28
N LYS A 68 -5.59 -11.23 2.03
CA LYS A 68 -6.42 -11.75 0.94
C LYS A 68 -7.87 -11.26 0.97
N GLU A 69 -8.48 -11.15 2.15
CA GLU A 69 -9.85 -10.60 2.30
C GLU A 69 -9.94 -9.16 1.76
N THR A 70 -8.93 -8.32 2.01
CA THR A 70 -8.92 -6.94 1.51
C THR A 70 -8.82 -6.89 0.00
N LEU A 71 -7.96 -7.73 -0.60
CA LEU A 71 -7.88 -7.87 -2.06
C LEU A 71 -9.23 -8.33 -2.64
N ASP A 72 -9.87 -9.33 -2.04
CA ASP A 72 -11.12 -9.91 -2.53
C ASP A 72 -12.35 -9.00 -2.35
N ARG A 73 -12.31 -8.06 -1.40
CA ARG A 73 -13.40 -7.13 -1.09
C ARG A 73 -13.22 -5.73 -1.67
N SER A 74 -12.07 -5.45 -2.26
CA SER A 74 -11.76 -4.15 -2.86
C SER A 74 -11.38 -4.31 -4.33
N ASN A 75 -10.86 -3.24 -4.94
CA ASN A 75 -10.34 -3.25 -6.30
C ASN A 75 -8.81 -3.20 -6.35
N LEU A 76 -8.16 -3.61 -5.25
CA LEU A 76 -6.71 -3.76 -5.17
C LEU A 76 -6.22 -5.03 -5.86
#